data_AF-A0A377HIF2-F1
#
_entry.id   AF-A0A377HIF2-F1
#
_cell.length_a   1.000
_cell.length_b   1.000
_cell.length_c   1.000
_cell.angle_alpha   90.00
_cell.angle_beta   90.00
_cell.angle_gamma   90.00
#
_symmetry.space_group_name_H-M   'P 1'
#
loop_
_entity.id
_entity.type
_entity.pdbx_description
1 polymer ?
#
loop_
_entity_poly.entity_id
_entity_poly.type
_entity_poly.pdbx_seq_one_letter_code
_entity_poly.pdbx_strand_id
1 'polypeptide(L)'
;MTRNRKKHTPKISTFSANLPVNQNQQATDSRTEQVEAVKEFSATTTVTNPYQALPATGLSRIITKKLPEDMDGIVQYYNHIDAIQATSFVEKCRILAHANSLFRDPETKKEFQKEQGTWKDFLNRIGMSQPQVSRFVSFWNTFGPNILEKTLEQDFSATKLAELLSWPEDPKLALLENKKYYTASGDKTVYEMTREELREVKRMLIERQEQRVLEVETNSVKPMRVQIRFADLTDPLYVGLTQAAKKEHVSEDEIIKRALDQYLKGYQD
;
A
#
# COMPACT_ATOMS: atom_id res chain seq x y z
N MET A 1 -30.51 -45.27 -17.07
CA MET A 1 -29.37 -46.15 -16.73
C MET A 1 -28.19 -45.30 -16.30
N THR A 2 -27.53 -45.73 -15.24
CA THR A 2 -26.46 -45.14 -14.43
C THR A 2 -25.04 -45.28 -15.01
N ARG A 3 -24.09 -44.52 -14.41
CA ARG A 3 -22.60 -44.68 -14.27
C ARG A 3 -21.74 -43.74 -15.15
N ASN A 4 -20.60 -43.19 -14.73
CA ASN A 4 -19.94 -43.07 -13.42
C ASN A 4 -18.82 -41.99 -13.53
N ARG A 5 -18.50 -41.35 -12.40
CA ARG A 5 -17.36 -40.42 -12.17
C ARG A 5 -15.99 -40.98 -12.60
N LYS A 6 -15.12 -40.10 -13.10
CA LYS A 6 -13.68 -40.08 -12.71
C LYS A 6 -13.26 -38.65 -12.36
N LYS A 7 -12.77 -38.51 -11.12
CA LYS A 7 -12.10 -37.32 -10.57
C LYS A 7 -10.76 -37.13 -11.28
N HIS A 8 -10.43 -35.91 -11.68
CA HIS A 8 -9.03 -35.49 -11.80
C HIS A 8 -8.91 -34.01 -11.42
N THR A 9 -8.40 -33.77 -10.21
CA THR A 9 -7.83 -32.49 -9.80
C THR A 9 -6.53 -32.25 -10.56
N PRO A 10 -6.28 -31.05 -11.11
CA PRO A 10 -4.92 -30.60 -11.32
C PRO A 10 -4.48 -29.80 -10.09
N LYS A 11 -3.58 -30.39 -9.29
CA LYS A 11 -2.66 -29.62 -8.45
C LYS A 11 -1.61 -29.05 -9.40
N ILE A 12 -1.57 -27.73 -9.57
CA ILE A 12 -0.39 -27.04 -10.11
C ILE A 12 -0.07 -25.90 -9.15
N SER A 13 0.91 -26.20 -8.30
CA SER A 13 1.75 -25.22 -7.61
C SER A 13 2.78 -24.75 -8.64
N THR A 14 2.76 -23.48 -9.02
CA THR A 14 3.94 -22.82 -9.58
C THR A 14 3.91 -21.33 -9.24
N PHE A 15 4.55 -21.00 -8.13
CA PHE A 15 5.25 -19.73 -7.98
C PHE A 15 6.35 -19.72 -9.06
N SER A 16 6.07 -19.09 -10.20
CA SER A 16 7.07 -18.83 -11.22
C SER A 16 6.86 -17.41 -11.71
N ALA A 17 7.69 -16.52 -11.18
CA ALA A 17 7.85 -15.18 -11.73
C ALA A 17 8.43 -15.32 -13.15
N ASN A 18 7.80 -14.65 -14.11
CA ASN A 18 8.19 -14.62 -15.51
C ASN A 18 9.66 -14.19 -15.67
N LEU A 19 10.47 -15.04 -16.29
CA LEU A 19 11.69 -14.64 -17.01
C LEU A 19 11.32 -14.36 -18.48
N PRO A 20 11.96 -13.39 -19.16
CA PRO A 20 11.67 -13.09 -20.56
C PRO A 20 12.29 -14.18 -21.45
N VAL A 21 11.47 -14.78 -22.32
CA VAL A 21 11.94 -15.67 -23.40
C VAL A 21 12.00 -14.86 -24.68
N ASN A 22 13.22 -14.68 -25.22
CA ASN A 22 13.43 -14.18 -26.57
C ASN A 22 12.83 -15.18 -27.57
N GLN A 23 11.87 -14.71 -28.37
CA GLN A 23 11.38 -15.45 -29.53
C GLN A 23 12.38 -15.28 -30.68
N ASN A 24 12.93 -16.39 -31.16
CA ASN A 24 13.33 -16.51 -32.56
C ASN A 24 12.91 -17.90 -33.06
N GLN A 25 12.14 -17.89 -34.15
CA GLN A 25 11.67 -19.05 -34.88
C GLN A 25 12.77 -19.57 -35.81
N GLN A 26 12.97 -20.88 -35.86
CA GLN A 26 13.09 -21.62 -37.12
C GLN A 26 12.99 -23.14 -36.89
N ALA A 27 12.44 -23.81 -37.89
CA ALA A 27 11.80 -25.12 -37.81
C ALA A 27 12.75 -26.29 -38.16
N THR A 28 12.33 -27.46 -37.65
CA THR A 28 12.54 -28.84 -38.15
C THR A 28 13.94 -29.48 -38.07
N ASP A 29 13.93 -30.73 -37.56
CA ASP A 29 15.00 -31.76 -37.56
C ASP A 29 16.08 -31.80 -36.45
N SER A 30 15.72 -31.82 -35.16
CA SER A 30 16.71 -32.20 -34.11
C SER A 30 16.12 -32.79 -32.81
N ARG A 31 15.01 -33.53 -32.87
CA ARG A 31 14.34 -34.00 -31.65
C ARG A 31 15.04 -35.17 -30.93
N THR A 32 15.99 -35.86 -31.57
CA THR A 32 16.76 -36.97 -30.98
C THR A 32 18.15 -36.54 -30.52
N GLU A 33 18.85 -35.69 -31.26
CA GLU A 33 20.17 -35.15 -30.84
C GLU A 33 20.06 -34.15 -29.66
N GLN A 34 18.92 -33.46 -29.52
CA GLN A 34 18.68 -32.60 -28.35
C GLN A 34 18.53 -33.39 -27.04
N VAL A 35 18.23 -34.69 -27.05
CA VAL A 35 18.06 -35.45 -25.79
C VAL A 35 19.40 -35.94 -25.24
N GLU A 36 20.37 -36.21 -26.12
CA GLU A 36 21.72 -36.61 -25.72
C GLU A 36 22.58 -35.41 -25.32
N ALA A 37 22.51 -34.30 -26.08
CA ALA A 37 23.17 -33.05 -25.69
C ALA A 37 22.57 -32.44 -24.40
N VAL A 38 21.27 -32.65 -24.10
CA VAL A 38 20.68 -32.21 -22.82
C VAL A 38 21.14 -33.09 -21.66
N LYS A 39 21.43 -34.38 -21.87
CA LYS A 39 22.03 -35.23 -20.82
C LYS A 39 23.50 -34.90 -20.56
N GLU A 40 24.29 -34.60 -21.60
CA GLU A 40 25.68 -34.19 -21.43
C GLU A 40 25.82 -32.75 -20.88
N PHE A 41 24.94 -31.81 -21.24
CA PHE A 41 24.92 -30.47 -20.60
C PHE A 41 24.46 -30.49 -19.14
N SER A 42 23.69 -31.50 -18.75
CA SER A 42 23.32 -31.73 -17.34
C SER A 42 24.48 -32.31 -16.53
N ALA A 43 25.48 -32.91 -17.18
CA ALA A 43 26.62 -33.55 -16.53
C ALA A 43 27.87 -32.65 -16.42
N THR A 44 28.01 -31.60 -17.25
CA THR A 44 29.18 -30.68 -17.21
C THR A 44 28.85 -29.23 -16.87
N THR A 45 27.62 -28.92 -16.46
CA THR A 45 27.29 -27.61 -15.88
C THR A 45 26.91 -27.76 -14.41
N THR A 46 27.82 -28.30 -13.59
CA THR A 46 27.84 -27.99 -12.17
C THR A 46 28.24 -26.52 -12.00
N VAL A 47 27.35 -25.60 -12.37
CA VAL A 47 27.31 -24.30 -11.72
C VAL A 47 26.72 -24.61 -10.36
N THR A 48 27.60 -24.75 -9.38
CA THR A 48 27.26 -24.81 -7.97
C THR A 48 26.28 -23.68 -7.69
N ASN A 49 25.02 -24.03 -7.44
CA ASN A 49 24.07 -23.10 -6.85
C ASN A 49 24.64 -22.76 -5.46
N PRO A 50 25.08 -21.51 -5.19
CA PRO A 50 25.73 -21.17 -3.93
C PRO A 50 24.78 -21.28 -2.72
N TYR A 51 23.50 -21.63 -2.93
CA TYR A 51 22.52 -21.83 -1.87
C TYR A 51 22.37 -23.30 -1.40
N GLN A 52 23.16 -24.24 -1.93
CA GLN A 52 23.37 -25.54 -1.28
C GLN A 52 24.62 -25.50 -0.39
N ALA A 53 24.49 -24.91 0.80
CA ALA A 53 25.20 -25.25 2.05
C ALA A 53 25.40 -24.03 2.96
N LEU A 54 24.31 -23.44 3.45
CA LEU A 54 24.28 -22.91 4.81
C LEU A 54 22.97 -23.36 5.46
N PRO A 55 23.00 -23.88 6.71
CA PRO A 55 21.80 -24.37 7.37
C PRO A 55 20.83 -23.20 7.58
N ALA A 56 19.69 -23.22 6.87
CA ALA A 56 18.62 -22.23 6.93
C ALA A 56 18.07 -21.97 8.37
N THR A 57 18.41 -22.85 9.32
CA THR A 57 18.06 -22.79 10.74
C THR A 57 18.85 -21.74 11.54
N GLY A 58 20.03 -21.30 11.09
CA GLY A 58 20.84 -20.30 11.80
C GLY A 58 20.44 -18.85 11.49
N LEU A 59 20.21 -18.55 10.21
CA LEU A 59 19.94 -17.20 9.71
C LEU A 59 18.51 -16.72 9.98
N SER A 60 17.54 -17.63 9.95
CA SER A 60 16.14 -17.35 10.31
C SER A 60 15.98 -16.93 11.78
N ARG A 61 16.85 -17.38 12.69
CA ARG A 61 16.81 -17.00 14.12
C ARG A 61 17.30 -15.58 14.41
N ILE A 62 18.09 -14.97 13.52
CA ILE A 62 18.63 -13.61 13.72
C ILE A 62 17.59 -12.57 13.29
N ILE A 63 16.92 -12.81 12.16
CA ILE A 63 15.96 -11.87 11.57
C ILE A 63 14.56 -11.96 12.22
N THR A 64 14.24 -13.05 12.90
CA THR A 64 12.97 -13.20 13.66
C THR A 64 12.97 -12.51 15.02
N LYS A 65 14.08 -11.87 15.43
CA LYS A 65 14.13 -11.08 16.67
C LYS A 65 13.50 -9.70 16.48
N LYS A 66 13.14 -9.04 17.59
CA LYS A 66 12.70 -7.64 17.62
C LYS A 66 13.75 -6.79 16.89
N LEU A 67 13.30 -5.84 16.05
CA LEU A 67 14.20 -4.90 15.39
C LEU A 67 15.01 -4.14 16.46
N PRO A 68 16.35 -4.02 16.30
CA PRO A 68 17.16 -3.23 17.22
C PRO A 68 16.79 -1.75 17.18
N GLU A 69 16.96 -1.07 18.31
CA GLU A 69 16.67 0.36 18.46
C GLU A 69 17.96 1.20 18.42
N ASP A 70 19.11 0.59 18.71
CA ASP A 70 20.44 1.20 18.66
C ASP A 70 21.10 1.07 17.28
N MET A 71 21.89 2.08 16.90
CA MET A 71 22.51 2.14 15.57
C MET A 71 23.49 0.99 15.29
N ASP A 72 24.26 0.56 16.29
CA ASP A 72 25.18 -0.58 16.15
C ASP A 72 24.40 -1.87 15.89
N GLY A 73 23.33 -2.13 16.65
CA GLY A 73 22.42 -3.23 16.44
C GLY A 73 21.74 -3.18 15.07
N ILE A 74 21.29 -2.01 14.63
CA ILE A 74 20.68 -1.78 13.30
C ILE A 74 21.66 -2.17 12.19
N VAL A 75 22.90 -1.69 12.25
CA VAL A 75 23.93 -2.01 11.24
C VAL A 75 24.24 -3.50 11.21
N GLN A 76 24.40 -4.14 12.38
CA GLN A 76 24.62 -5.58 12.48
C GLN A 76 23.43 -6.38 11.91
N TYR A 77 22.21 -5.94 12.19
CA TYR A 77 20.99 -6.59 11.71
C TYR A 77 20.93 -6.62 10.19
N TYR A 78 21.21 -5.50 9.53
CA TYR A 78 21.17 -5.40 8.06
C TYR A 78 22.40 -5.99 7.36
N ASN A 79 23.49 -6.26 8.07
CA ASN A 79 24.62 -7.01 7.51
C ASN A 79 24.29 -8.48 7.22
N HIS A 80 23.24 -9.04 7.83
CA HIS A 80 22.73 -10.40 7.55
C HIS A 80 21.69 -10.44 6.41
N ILE A 81 21.88 -9.58 5.41
CA ILE A 81 20.89 -9.20 4.40
C ILE A 81 20.38 -10.37 3.53
N ASP A 82 21.20 -11.40 3.33
CA ASP A 82 20.85 -12.60 2.54
C ASP A 82 19.64 -13.34 3.12
N ALA A 83 19.39 -13.18 4.42
CA ALA A 83 18.25 -13.80 5.08
C ALA A 83 16.94 -13.00 4.92
N ILE A 84 16.98 -11.74 4.45
CA ILE A 84 15.76 -10.97 4.15
C ILE A 84 14.94 -11.68 3.07
N GLN A 85 15.58 -12.27 2.06
CA GLN A 85 14.86 -13.01 1.02
C GLN A 85 14.14 -14.25 1.57
N ALA A 86 14.74 -14.91 2.56
CA ALA A 86 14.24 -16.12 3.22
C ALA A 86 13.19 -15.86 4.32
N THR A 87 12.86 -14.60 4.60
CA THR A 87 11.86 -14.24 5.62
C THR A 87 10.42 -14.38 5.14
N SER A 88 9.50 -14.54 6.10
CA SER A 88 8.06 -14.54 5.83
C SER A 88 7.64 -13.22 5.16
N PHE A 89 6.50 -13.24 4.48
CA PHE A 89 5.97 -12.05 3.81
C PHE A 89 5.79 -10.87 4.77
N VAL A 90 5.24 -11.11 5.96
CA VAL A 90 5.01 -10.07 6.99
C VAL A 90 6.34 -9.50 7.49
N GLU A 91 7.32 -10.36 7.77
CA GLU A 91 8.64 -9.94 8.23
C GLU A 91 9.38 -9.13 7.15
N LYS A 92 9.25 -9.54 5.89
CA LYS A 92 9.79 -8.80 4.75
C LYS A 92 9.19 -7.39 4.66
N CYS A 93 7.87 -7.25 4.82
CA CYS A 93 7.20 -5.95 4.90
C CYS A 93 7.76 -5.09 6.05
N ARG A 94 7.87 -5.67 7.25
CA ARG A 94 8.39 -5.01 8.46
C ARG A 94 9.80 -4.47 8.25
N ILE A 95 10.71 -5.34 7.82
CA ILE A 95 12.14 -5.04 7.69
C ILE A 95 12.39 -3.98 6.62
N LEU A 96 11.69 -4.07 5.49
CA LEU A 96 11.84 -3.11 4.40
C LEU A 96 11.22 -1.75 4.73
N ALA A 97 10.10 -1.73 5.47
CA ALA A 97 9.53 -0.49 5.98
C ALA A 97 10.47 0.21 6.97
N HIS A 98 11.05 -0.55 7.90
CA HIS A 98 12.05 -0.05 8.84
C HIS A 98 13.32 0.45 8.15
N ALA A 99 13.85 -0.30 7.16
CA ALA A 99 15.00 0.15 6.40
C ALA A 99 14.69 1.48 5.68
N ASN A 100 13.54 1.56 5.02
CA ASN A 100 13.11 2.77 4.33
C ASN A 100 12.90 3.96 5.29
N SER A 101 12.46 3.76 6.54
CA SER A 101 12.39 4.86 7.52
C SER A 101 13.79 5.35 7.91
N LEU A 102 14.74 4.44 8.17
CA LEU A 102 16.12 4.79 8.53
C LEU A 102 16.84 5.60 7.44
N PHE A 103 16.58 5.29 6.17
CA PHE A 103 17.15 6.03 5.03
C PHE A 103 16.48 7.39 4.75
N ARG A 104 15.30 7.65 5.35
CA ARG A 104 14.55 8.91 5.18
C ARG A 104 14.74 9.87 6.34
N ASP A 105 14.92 9.35 7.55
CA ASP A 105 15.11 10.15 8.76
C ASP A 105 16.49 10.84 8.74
N PRO A 106 16.56 12.19 8.77
CA PRO A 106 17.82 12.92 8.76
C PRO A 106 18.82 12.53 9.85
N GLU A 107 18.33 12.11 11.02
CA GLU A 107 19.18 11.75 12.17
C GLU A 107 19.90 10.42 11.92
N THR A 108 19.14 9.38 11.59
CA THR A 108 19.70 8.03 11.35
C THR A 108 20.34 7.88 9.98
N LYS A 109 19.90 8.66 8.98
CA LYS A 109 20.33 8.51 7.58
C LYS A 109 21.82 8.66 7.42
N LYS A 110 22.46 9.64 8.07
CA LYS A 110 23.89 9.91 7.88
C LYS A 110 24.75 8.73 8.35
N GLU A 111 24.42 8.19 9.52
CA GLU A 111 25.16 7.06 10.10
C GLU A 111 24.86 5.77 9.36
N PHE A 112 23.59 5.51 9.05
CA PHE A 112 23.20 4.32 8.30
C PHE A 112 23.76 4.31 6.87
N GLN A 113 23.85 5.48 6.21
CA GLN A 113 24.45 5.59 4.87
C GLN A 113 25.96 5.36 4.86
N LYS A 114 26.68 5.68 5.95
CA LYS A 114 28.12 5.39 6.05
C LYS A 114 28.39 3.89 6.03
N GLU A 115 27.56 3.13 6.73
CA GLU A 115 27.73 1.68 6.92
C GLU A 115 27.07 0.86 5.80
N GLN A 116 25.89 1.27 5.33
CA GLN A 116 25.08 0.50 4.36
C GLN A 116 25.08 1.10 2.95
N GLY A 117 25.78 2.21 2.73
CA GLY A 117 25.81 2.92 1.45
C GLY A 117 24.52 3.70 1.17
N THR A 118 24.27 4.03 -0.08
CA THR A 118 23.03 4.71 -0.46
C THR A 118 21.84 3.75 -0.42
N TRP A 119 20.62 4.29 -0.40
CA TRP A 119 19.41 3.47 -0.54
C TRP A 119 19.47 2.57 -1.78
N LYS A 120 20.03 3.08 -2.89
CA LYS A 120 20.23 2.30 -4.11
C LYS A 120 21.19 1.12 -3.91
N ASP A 121 22.26 1.31 -3.16
CA ASP A 121 23.23 0.26 -2.87
C ASP A 121 22.62 -0.83 -1.99
N PHE A 122 21.85 -0.42 -0.97
CA PHE A 122 21.07 -1.35 -0.14
C PHE A 122 20.10 -2.20 -0.98
N LEU A 123 19.35 -1.57 -1.88
CA LEU A 123 18.42 -2.27 -2.78
C LEU A 123 19.13 -3.28 -3.70
N ASN A 124 20.27 -2.88 -4.27
CA ASN A 124 21.08 -3.76 -5.10
C ASN A 124 21.59 -4.97 -4.30
N ARG A 125 22.01 -4.74 -3.06
CA ARG A 125 22.51 -5.79 -2.16
C ARG A 125 21.45 -6.85 -1.84
N ILE A 126 20.19 -6.44 -1.64
CA ILE A 126 19.07 -7.36 -1.42
C ILE A 126 18.49 -7.95 -2.71
N GLY A 127 18.96 -7.51 -3.87
CA GLY A 127 18.45 -7.96 -5.17
C GLY A 127 17.00 -7.54 -5.44
N MET A 128 16.53 -6.42 -4.88
CA MET A 128 15.15 -5.94 -5.07
C MET A 128 15.12 -4.57 -5.70
N SER A 129 14.23 -4.38 -6.67
CA SER A 129 14.02 -3.07 -7.30
C SER A 129 13.27 -2.11 -6.38
N GLN A 130 13.48 -0.81 -6.60
CA GLN A 130 12.78 0.26 -5.87
C GLN A 130 11.24 0.11 -5.90
N PRO A 131 10.58 -0.21 -7.05
CA PRO A 131 9.14 -0.44 -7.08
C PRO A 131 8.68 -1.64 -6.25
N GLN A 132 9.46 -2.73 -6.23
CA GLN A 132 9.15 -3.90 -5.41
C GLN A 132 9.19 -3.55 -3.94
N VAL A 133 10.28 -2.92 -3.48
CA VAL A 133 10.42 -2.52 -2.07
C VAL A 133 9.36 -1.51 -1.67
N SER A 134 9.08 -0.52 -2.51
CA SER A 134 8.03 0.47 -2.25
C SER A 134 6.67 -0.19 -1.99
N ARG A 135 6.35 -1.28 -2.69
CA ARG A 135 5.11 -2.03 -2.45
C ARG A 135 5.08 -2.71 -1.09
N PHE A 136 6.18 -3.34 -0.66
CA PHE A 136 6.27 -3.94 0.69
C PHE A 136 6.18 -2.88 1.79
N VAL A 137 6.82 -1.72 1.60
CA VAL A 137 6.71 -0.57 2.50
C VAL A 137 5.27 -0.09 2.58
N SER A 138 4.57 0.06 1.46
CA SER A 138 3.15 0.44 1.45
C SER A 138 2.28 -0.59 2.16
N PHE A 139 2.53 -1.89 1.97
CA PHE A 139 1.78 -2.93 2.69
C PHE A 139 1.94 -2.82 4.19
N TRP A 140 3.17 -2.64 4.68
CA TRP A 140 3.42 -2.46 6.10
C TRP A 140 2.73 -1.21 6.66
N ASN A 141 2.93 -0.07 6.01
CA ASN A 141 2.41 1.21 6.49
C ASN A 141 0.88 1.28 6.45
N THR A 142 0.25 0.66 5.44
CA THR A 142 -1.20 0.68 5.28
C THR A 142 -1.89 -0.42 6.05
N PHE A 143 -1.36 -1.65 6.15
CA PHE A 143 -2.10 -2.75 6.78
C PHE A 143 -1.58 -3.10 8.18
N GLY A 144 -0.29 -2.91 8.44
CA GLY A 144 0.34 -3.32 9.70
C GLY A 144 0.38 -4.85 9.91
N PRO A 145 0.98 -5.31 11.01
CA PRO A 145 1.25 -6.73 11.23
C PRO A 145 -0.03 -7.59 11.26
N ASN A 146 -1.03 -7.20 12.06
CA ASN A 146 -2.23 -8.00 12.30
C ASN A 146 -3.03 -8.29 11.02
N ILE A 147 -3.19 -7.28 10.15
CA ILE A 147 -3.93 -7.46 8.90
C ILE A 147 -3.11 -8.29 7.92
N LEU A 148 -1.79 -8.07 7.85
CA LEU A 148 -0.92 -8.87 6.97
C LEU A 148 -0.87 -10.34 7.38
N GLU A 149 -0.85 -10.64 8.68
CA GLU A 149 -0.95 -12.03 9.18
C GLU A 149 -2.29 -12.66 8.80
N LYS A 150 -3.39 -11.96 9.07
CA LYS A 150 -4.73 -12.42 8.68
C LYS A 150 -4.86 -12.65 7.17
N THR A 151 -4.21 -11.84 6.34
CA THR A 151 -4.23 -12.05 4.88
C THR A 151 -3.53 -13.33 4.46
N LEU A 152 -2.51 -13.78 5.21
CA LEU A 152 -1.89 -15.09 4.97
C LEU A 152 -2.81 -16.25 5.38
N GLU A 153 -3.50 -16.12 6.51
CA GLU A 153 -4.45 -17.14 6.97
C GLU A 153 -5.62 -17.36 6.00
N GLN A 154 -6.01 -16.31 5.26
CA GLN A 154 -7.10 -16.32 4.28
C GLN A 154 -6.64 -16.59 2.84
N ASP A 155 -5.41 -17.05 2.63
CA ASP A 155 -4.80 -17.26 1.30
C ASP A 155 -4.91 -16.02 0.37
N PHE A 156 -4.89 -14.82 0.97
CA PHE A 156 -5.10 -13.57 0.27
C PHE A 156 -3.77 -13.07 -0.31
N SER A 157 -3.68 -13.08 -1.65
CA SER A 157 -2.42 -12.82 -2.34
C SER A 157 -1.95 -11.36 -2.24
N ALA A 158 -0.63 -11.16 -2.35
CA ALA A 158 -0.01 -9.84 -2.44
C ALA A 158 -0.53 -9.02 -3.64
N THR A 159 -0.99 -9.66 -4.71
CA THR A 159 -1.59 -8.97 -5.86
C THR A 159 -2.98 -8.42 -5.55
N LYS A 160 -3.76 -9.09 -4.70
CA LYS A 160 -5.03 -8.55 -4.20
C LYS A 160 -4.80 -7.40 -3.22
N LEU A 161 -3.83 -7.51 -2.31
CA LEU A 161 -3.42 -6.40 -1.43
C LEU A 161 -2.99 -5.15 -2.24
N ALA A 162 -2.25 -5.35 -3.32
CA ALA A 162 -1.85 -4.25 -4.20
C ALA A 162 -3.04 -3.56 -4.88
N GLU A 163 -4.09 -4.32 -5.21
CA GLU A 163 -5.31 -3.74 -5.78
C GLU A 163 -6.02 -2.86 -4.74
N LEU A 164 -6.13 -3.32 -3.49
CA LEU A 164 -6.74 -2.58 -2.39
C LEU A 164 -6.04 -1.25 -2.09
N LEU A 165 -4.70 -1.19 -2.18
CA LEU A 165 -3.95 0.06 -2.00
C LEU A 165 -4.35 1.18 -2.97
N SER A 166 -5.01 0.83 -4.07
CA SER A 166 -5.45 1.78 -5.09
C SER A 166 -6.95 2.05 -5.08
N TRP A 167 -7.65 1.57 -4.04
CA TRP A 167 -9.06 1.87 -3.84
C TRP A 167 -9.25 3.31 -3.36
N PRO A 168 -10.38 3.95 -3.70
CA PRO A 168 -10.69 5.31 -3.24
C PRO A 168 -11.09 5.38 -1.77
N GLU A 169 -11.34 4.23 -1.12
CA GLU A 169 -11.67 4.13 0.29
C GLU A 169 -10.51 3.53 1.09
N ASP A 170 -10.56 3.67 2.43
CA ASP A 170 -9.55 3.11 3.31
C ASP A 170 -9.47 1.57 3.16
N PRO A 171 -8.32 1.03 2.70
CA PRO A 171 -8.12 -0.40 2.54
C PRO A 171 -8.33 -1.22 3.82
N LYS A 172 -8.08 -0.64 5.01
CA LYS A 172 -8.32 -1.31 6.29
C LYS A 172 -9.80 -1.53 6.53
N LEU A 173 -10.62 -0.53 6.22
CA LEU A 173 -12.07 -0.61 6.36
C LEU A 173 -12.68 -1.58 5.35
N ALA A 174 -12.09 -1.67 4.16
CA ALA A 174 -12.50 -2.63 3.14
C ALA A 174 -12.32 -4.10 3.57
N LEU A 175 -11.32 -4.37 4.40
CA LEU A 175 -10.99 -5.71 4.91
C LEU A 175 -11.80 -6.12 6.16
N LEU A 176 -12.76 -5.31 6.62
CA LEU A 176 -13.64 -5.69 7.72
C LEU A 176 -14.59 -6.82 7.28
N GLU A 177 -14.70 -7.88 8.08
CA GLU A 177 -15.49 -9.09 7.73
C GLU A 177 -16.98 -8.83 7.53
N ASN A 178 -17.52 -7.81 8.20
CA ASN A 178 -18.91 -7.41 8.06
C ASN A 178 -19.17 -6.56 6.81
N LYS A 179 -18.12 -6.06 6.15
CA LYS A 179 -18.26 -5.21 4.96
C LYS A 179 -18.30 -6.07 3.71
N LYS A 180 -19.45 -6.02 3.02
CA LYS A 180 -19.69 -6.71 1.76
C LYS A 180 -19.83 -5.71 0.62
N TYR A 181 -19.43 -6.15 -0.56
CA TYR A 181 -19.62 -5.41 -1.80
C TYR A 181 -20.40 -6.27 -2.77
N TYR A 182 -21.28 -5.60 -3.51
CA TYR A 182 -22.02 -6.20 -4.58
C TYR A 182 -21.07 -6.49 -5.75
N THR A 183 -21.08 -7.74 -6.21
CA THR A 183 -20.35 -8.19 -7.40
C THR A 183 -21.31 -8.93 -8.33
N ALA A 184 -20.92 -9.16 -9.58
CA ALA A 184 -21.72 -9.96 -10.52
C ALA A 184 -22.10 -11.36 -10.01
N SER A 185 -21.33 -11.93 -9.07
CA SER A 185 -21.57 -13.24 -8.47
C SER A 185 -22.25 -13.19 -7.09
N GLY A 186 -22.69 -12.01 -6.66
CA GLY A 186 -23.39 -11.77 -5.39
C GLY A 186 -22.59 -10.91 -4.41
N ASP A 187 -23.14 -10.72 -3.21
CA ASP A 187 -22.52 -9.94 -2.15
C ASP A 187 -21.40 -10.73 -1.47
N LYS A 188 -20.17 -10.22 -1.60
CA LYS A 188 -18.95 -10.87 -1.08
C LYS A 188 -18.18 -9.94 -0.18
N THR A 189 -17.44 -10.52 0.75
CA THR A 189 -16.34 -9.83 1.46
C THR A 189 -15.11 -9.74 0.56
N VAL A 190 -14.19 -8.83 0.87
CA VAL A 190 -12.93 -8.68 0.11
C VAL A 190 -12.13 -9.98 0.07
N TYR A 191 -12.11 -10.77 1.16
CA TYR A 191 -11.38 -12.03 1.23
C TYR A 191 -11.89 -13.08 0.23
N GLU A 192 -13.20 -13.12 -0.01
CA GLU A 192 -13.87 -14.07 -0.91
C GLU A 192 -13.75 -13.70 -2.39
N MET A 193 -13.41 -12.44 -2.69
CA MET A 193 -13.38 -11.92 -4.06
C MET A 193 -12.15 -12.41 -4.83
N THR A 194 -12.35 -12.69 -6.11
CA THR A 194 -11.27 -12.81 -7.08
C THR A 194 -10.63 -11.45 -7.35
N ARG A 195 -9.48 -11.44 -8.03
CA ARG A 195 -8.81 -10.18 -8.38
C ARG A 195 -9.65 -9.33 -9.34
N GLU A 196 -10.36 -10.00 -10.24
CA GLU A 196 -11.25 -9.40 -11.23
C GLU A 196 -12.45 -8.73 -10.55
N GLU A 197 -13.03 -9.40 -9.55
CA GLU A 197 -14.11 -8.85 -8.72
C GLU A 197 -13.63 -7.64 -7.91
N LEU A 198 -12.40 -7.65 -7.36
CA LEU A 198 -11.83 -6.47 -6.70
C LEU A 198 -11.68 -5.27 -7.64
N ARG A 199 -11.36 -5.52 -8.91
CA ARG A 199 -11.25 -4.46 -9.93
C ARG A 199 -12.61 -3.94 -10.36
N GLU A 200 -13.62 -4.80 -10.41
CA GLU A 200 -15.01 -4.41 -10.64
C GLU A 200 -15.49 -3.49 -9.52
N VAL A 201 -15.34 -3.91 -8.26
CA VAL A 201 -15.71 -3.11 -7.09
C VAL A 201 -14.96 -1.78 -7.09
N LYS A 202 -13.65 -1.78 -7.37
CA LYS A 202 -12.87 -0.55 -7.48
C LYS A 202 -13.45 0.43 -8.50
N ARG A 203 -13.82 -0.03 -9.70
CA ARG A 203 -14.45 0.82 -10.72
C ARG A 203 -15.76 1.41 -10.22
N MET A 204 -16.62 0.59 -9.62
CA MET A 204 -17.88 1.05 -9.03
C MET A 204 -17.69 2.09 -7.92
N LEU A 205 -16.65 1.92 -7.10
CA LEU A 205 -16.32 2.88 -6.03
C LEU A 205 -15.85 4.22 -6.59
N ILE A 206 -15.05 4.20 -7.67
CA ILE A 206 -14.59 5.42 -8.36
C ILE A 206 -15.78 6.13 -9.01
N GLU A 207 -16.60 5.41 -9.77
CA GLU A 207 -17.80 5.98 -10.41
C GLU A 207 -18.75 6.63 -9.38
N ARG A 208 -18.94 5.99 -8.22
CA ARG A 208 -19.74 6.54 -7.12
C ARG A 208 -19.10 7.81 -6.52
N GLN A 209 -17.78 7.85 -6.40
CA GLN A 209 -17.09 9.03 -5.90
C GLN A 209 -17.22 10.19 -6.88
N GLU A 210 -17.03 9.94 -8.18
CA GLU A 210 -17.19 10.94 -9.24
C GLU A 210 -18.63 11.48 -9.29
N GLN A 211 -19.63 10.61 -9.19
CA GLN A 211 -21.05 11.03 -9.11
C GLN A 211 -21.31 11.93 -7.90
N ARG A 212 -20.77 11.59 -6.72
CA ARG A 212 -20.89 12.45 -5.53
C ARG A 212 -20.21 13.80 -5.69
N VAL A 213 -19.05 13.86 -6.35
CA VAL A 213 -18.36 15.12 -6.62
C VAL A 213 -19.21 16.00 -7.53
N LEU A 214 -19.80 15.42 -8.60
CA LEU A 214 -20.70 16.14 -9.50
C LEU A 214 -21.98 16.64 -8.78
N GLU A 215 -22.52 15.86 -7.85
CA GLU A 215 -23.65 16.29 -7.00
C GLU A 215 -23.28 17.43 -6.04
N VAL A 216 -22.04 17.47 -5.53
CA VAL A 216 -21.55 18.56 -4.68
C VAL A 216 -21.26 19.82 -5.50
N GLU A 217 -20.73 19.69 -6.71
CA GLU A 217 -20.50 20.84 -7.62
C GLU A 217 -21.81 21.44 -8.13
N THR A 218 -22.84 20.62 -8.34
CA THR A 218 -24.18 21.10 -8.74
C THR A 218 -24.96 21.70 -7.57
N ASN A 219 -24.68 21.27 -6.33
CA ASN A 219 -25.16 21.93 -5.12
C ASN A 219 -24.26 23.08 -4.71
N SER A 220 -24.21 24.15 -5.53
CA SER A 220 -23.73 25.45 -5.06
C SER A 220 -24.42 25.76 -3.72
N VAL A 221 -23.62 25.87 -2.64
CA VAL A 221 -24.12 26.14 -1.29
C VAL A 221 -24.96 27.41 -1.36
N LYS A 222 -26.28 27.28 -1.23
CA LYS A 222 -27.15 28.45 -1.12
C LYS A 222 -26.62 29.28 0.05
N PRO A 223 -26.39 30.60 -0.12
CA PRO A 223 -25.86 31.42 0.95
C PRO A 223 -26.79 31.31 2.14
N MET A 224 -26.28 30.73 3.23
CA MET A 224 -27.02 30.58 4.48
C MET A 224 -27.25 31.99 5.03
N ARG A 225 -28.50 32.45 5.06
CA ARG A 225 -28.84 33.76 5.65
C ARG A 225 -28.70 33.66 7.17
N VAL A 226 -27.55 34.06 7.68
CA VAL A 226 -27.34 34.24 9.13
C VAL A 226 -27.93 35.60 9.52
N GLN A 227 -28.97 35.60 10.36
CA GLN A 227 -29.49 36.81 10.98
C GLN A 227 -28.96 36.89 12.41
N ILE A 228 -28.15 37.91 12.70
CA ILE A 228 -27.73 38.19 14.08
C ILE A 228 -28.84 39.01 14.74
N ARG A 229 -29.39 38.49 15.83
CA ARG A 229 -30.42 39.18 16.62
C ARG A 229 -29.83 39.58 17.96
N PHE A 230 -29.82 40.87 18.26
CA PHE A 230 -29.51 41.40 19.58
C PHE A 230 -30.77 41.34 20.43
N ALA A 231 -30.66 40.83 21.66
CA ALA A 231 -31.81 40.65 22.55
C ALA A 231 -32.33 41.99 23.09
N ASP A 232 -31.47 42.99 23.17
CA ASP A 232 -31.77 44.33 23.69
C ASP A 232 -31.01 45.38 22.84
N LEU A 233 -31.69 46.48 22.49
CA LEU A 233 -31.10 47.60 21.74
C LEU A 233 -30.21 48.50 22.62
N THR A 234 -30.13 48.21 23.92
CA THR A 234 -29.17 48.80 24.85
C THR A 234 -27.91 47.94 25.05
N ASP A 235 -27.84 46.78 24.38
CA ASP A 235 -26.65 45.91 24.45
C ASP A 235 -25.40 46.71 24.01
N PRO A 236 -24.34 46.77 24.84
CA PRO A 236 -23.10 47.46 24.51
C PRO A 236 -22.51 47.05 23.16
N LEU A 237 -22.70 45.80 22.73
CA LEU A 237 -22.25 45.31 21.42
C LEU A 237 -23.08 45.90 20.28
N TYR A 238 -24.41 46.00 20.44
CA TYR A 238 -25.28 46.63 19.45
C TYR A 238 -24.99 48.13 19.35
N VAL A 239 -24.87 48.82 20.50
CA VAL A 239 -24.55 50.25 20.54
C VAL A 239 -23.19 50.53 19.90
N GLY A 240 -22.18 49.72 20.20
CA GLY A 240 -20.84 49.82 19.59
C GLY A 240 -20.88 49.60 18.07
N LEU A 241 -21.62 48.60 17.62
CA LEU A 241 -21.80 48.29 16.20
C LEU A 241 -22.47 49.45 15.45
N THR A 242 -23.56 50.01 15.99
CA THR A 242 -24.27 51.15 15.38
C THR A 242 -23.41 52.42 15.38
N GLN A 243 -22.58 52.65 16.40
CA GLN A 243 -21.64 53.77 16.40
C GLN A 243 -20.55 53.62 15.33
N ALA A 244 -20.00 52.41 15.16
CA ALA A 244 -19.03 52.12 14.12
C ALA A 244 -19.65 52.28 12.72
N ALA A 245 -20.88 51.79 12.51
CA ALA A 245 -21.64 51.93 11.27
C ALA A 245 -21.85 53.41 10.90
N LYS A 246 -22.25 54.24 11.87
CA LYS A 246 -22.40 55.68 11.68
C LYS A 246 -21.08 56.38 11.34
N LYS A 247 -19.98 55.98 11.99
CA LYS A 247 -18.66 56.57 11.76
C LYS A 247 -18.12 56.25 10.36
N GLU A 248 -18.40 55.05 9.87
CA GLU A 248 -17.91 54.56 8.57
C GLU A 248 -18.90 54.78 7.42
N HIS A 249 -20.08 55.36 7.68
CA HIS A 249 -21.16 55.55 6.71
C HIS A 249 -21.57 54.26 5.96
N VAL A 250 -21.55 53.14 6.67
CA VAL A 250 -21.96 51.81 6.16
C VAL A 250 -23.02 51.21 7.08
N SER A 251 -23.70 50.14 6.62
CA SER A 251 -24.65 49.41 7.47
C SER A 251 -23.93 48.55 8.51
N GLU A 252 -24.62 48.26 9.61
CA GLU A 252 -24.17 47.35 10.66
C GLU A 252 -23.80 45.96 10.09
N ASP A 253 -24.58 45.47 9.13
CA ASP A 253 -24.37 44.18 8.44
C ASP A 253 -23.03 44.14 7.68
N GLU A 254 -22.62 45.26 7.08
CA GLU A 254 -21.37 45.36 6.32
C GLU A 254 -20.16 45.31 7.26
N ILE A 255 -20.28 45.89 8.46
CA ILE A 255 -19.24 45.80 9.50
C ILE A 255 -19.12 44.37 10.02
N ILE A 256 -20.24 43.71 10.32
CA ILE A 256 -20.26 42.31 10.75
C ILE A 256 -19.60 41.42 9.69
N LYS A 257 -19.94 41.62 8.42
CA LYS A 257 -19.40 40.82 7.32
C LYS A 257 -17.89 40.95 7.20
N ARG A 258 -17.35 42.17 7.31
CA ARG A 258 -15.89 42.40 7.28
C ARG A 258 -15.18 41.75 8.46
N ALA A 259 -15.76 41.82 9.66
CA ALA A 259 -15.19 41.18 10.83
C ALA A 259 -15.18 39.64 10.70
N LEU A 260 -16.25 39.06 10.17
CA LEU A 260 -16.33 37.62 9.87
C LEU A 260 -15.32 37.20 8.81
N ASP A 261 -15.17 37.97 7.74
CA ASP A 261 -14.21 37.69 6.67
C ASP A 261 -12.75 37.77 7.20
N GLN A 262 -12.45 38.71 8.11
CA GLN A 262 -11.15 38.76 8.77
C GLN A 262 -10.91 37.57 9.69
N TYR A 263 -11.90 37.19 10.50
CA TYR A 263 -11.81 36.03 11.40
C TYR A 263 -11.58 34.73 10.63
N LEU A 264 -12.32 34.51 9.54
CA LEU A 264 -12.19 33.32 8.70
C LEU A 264 -10.84 33.25 7.98
N LYS A 265 -10.30 34.39 7.53
CA LYS A 265 -8.95 34.43 6.94
C LYS A 265 -7.86 34.11 7.94
N GLY A 266 -8.02 34.50 9.21
CA GLY A 266 -7.07 34.15 10.28
C GLY A 266 -7.01 32.67 10.66
N TYR A 267 -7.93 31.84 10.15
CA TYR A 267 -7.96 30.38 10.36
C TYR A 267 -7.35 29.58 9.19
N GLN A 268 -6.87 30.26 8.14
CA GLN A 268 -6.27 29.62 6.96
C GLN A 268 -4.73 29.69 6.91
N ASP A 269 -4.09 30.23 7.95
CA ASP A 269 -2.65 30.16 8.21
C ASP A 269 -2.36 29.24 9.41
#